data_AF-A0A8D9E4B2-F1
#
_entry.id   AF-A0A8D9E4B2-F1
#
_cell.length_a   1.000
_cell.length_b   1.000
_cell.length_c   1.000
_cell.angle_alpha   90.00
_cell.angle_beta   90.00
_cell.angle_gamma   90.00
#
_symmetry.space_group_name_H-M   'P 1'
#
loop_
_entity.id
_entity.type
_entity.pdbx_description
1 polymer ?
#
loop_
_entity_poly.entity_id
_entity_poly.type
_entity_poly.pdbx_seq_one_letter_code
_entity_poly.pdbx_strand_id
1 'polypeptide(L)'
;MAQLIFRREKVYRQRTTPPSKDFKALYRFEERNVEWLGSHFLGDSHERRGGALSSKERMQVFLRYMGDPGFQKGIGEEIKIDQSTVSRTILHVSQKILEKADLWIQLPTEQTIAREKELWQHKYQFPTCIGAIDCKKILVHNIFN
;
A
#
# COMPACT_ATOMS: atom_id res chain seq x y z
N MET A 1 -46.45 2.16 -29.28
CA MET A 1 -45.77 0.87 -29.01
C MET A 1 -44.44 1.17 -28.33
N ALA A 2 -44.26 0.78 -27.07
CA ALA A 2 -43.01 1.00 -26.34
C ALA A 2 -41.99 -0.08 -26.73
N GLN A 3 -40.85 0.33 -27.29
CA GLN A 3 -39.73 -0.58 -27.55
C GLN A 3 -39.09 -0.99 -26.22
N LEU A 4 -39.13 -2.29 -25.91
CA LEU A 4 -38.34 -2.90 -24.83
C LEU A 4 -36.86 -2.77 -25.19
N ILE A 5 -36.17 -1.81 -24.57
CA ILE A 5 -34.72 -1.67 -24.66
C ILE A 5 -34.10 -2.79 -23.82
N PHE A 6 -33.65 -3.86 -24.49
CA PHE A 6 -32.84 -4.88 -23.84
C PHE A 6 -31.50 -4.27 -23.44
N ARG A 7 -31.31 -4.03 -22.14
CA ARG A 7 -30.03 -3.58 -21.60
C ARG A 7 -29.00 -4.69 -21.86
N ARG A 8 -27.96 -4.38 -22.63
CA ARG A 8 -26.81 -5.28 -22.79
C ARG A 8 -26.29 -5.70 -21.43
N GLU A 9 -26.15 -7.00 -21.24
CA GLU A 9 -25.55 -7.56 -20.03
C GLU A 9 -24.09 -7.10 -19.94
N LYS A 10 -23.71 -6.60 -18.76
CA LYS A 10 -22.35 -6.12 -18.52
C LYS A 10 -21.46 -7.31 -18.21
N VAL A 11 -20.63 -7.71 -19.17
CA VAL A 11 -19.63 -8.76 -18.98
C VAL A 11 -18.40 -8.17 -18.29
N TYR A 12 -18.05 -8.72 -17.13
CA TYR A 12 -16.83 -8.35 -16.40
C TYR A 12 -15.68 -9.26 -16.83
N ARG A 13 -14.48 -8.69 -16.94
CA ARG A 13 -13.27 -9.51 -17.11
C ARG A 13 -13.05 -10.33 -15.84
N GLN A 14 -12.77 -11.62 -16.01
CA GLN A 14 -12.38 -12.45 -14.89
C GLN A 14 -11.05 -11.94 -14.33
N ARG A 15 -11.00 -11.73 -13.02
CA ARG A 15 -9.80 -11.24 -12.34
C ARG A 15 -8.81 -12.38 -12.17
N THR A 16 -7.54 -12.03 -12.23
CA THR A 16 -6.45 -12.98 -11.99
C THR A 16 -6.07 -12.91 -10.52
N THR A 17 -6.15 -14.03 -9.82
CA THR A 17 -5.52 -14.18 -8.50
C THR A 17 -4.14 -14.81 -8.70
N PRO A 18 -3.04 -14.16 -8.29
CA PRO A 18 -1.73 -14.79 -8.40
C PRO A 18 -1.64 -16.01 -7.48
N PRO A 19 -0.83 -17.02 -7.84
CA PRO A 19 -0.51 -18.12 -6.93
C PRO A 19 0.11 -17.62 -5.62
N SER A 20 -0.22 -18.27 -4.49
CA SER A 20 0.27 -17.88 -3.15
C SER A 20 1.80 -17.71 -3.08
N LYS A 21 2.54 -18.59 -3.77
CA LYS A 21 4.02 -18.56 -3.88
C LYS A 21 4.58 -17.25 -4.45
N ASP A 22 3.81 -16.55 -5.28
CA ASP A 22 4.27 -15.35 -5.97
C ASP A 22 4.00 -14.07 -5.15
N PHE A 23 3.19 -14.15 -4.08
CA PHE A 23 2.81 -12.99 -3.27
C PHE A 23 4.02 -12.25 -2.68
N LYS A 24 5.01 -12.99 -2.18
CA LYS A 24 6.20 -12.38 -1.58
C LYS A 24 7.01 -11.58 -2.60
N ALA A 25 7.08 -12.07 -3.84
CA ALA A 25 7.77 -11.39 -4.92
C ALA A 25 7.00 -10.15 -5.40
N LEU A 26 5.68 -10.29 -5.61
CA LEU A 26 4.83 -9.24 -6.18
C LEU A 26 4.47 -8.13 -5.19
N TYR A 27 4.23 -8.49 -3.94
CA TYR A 27 3.68 -7.59 -2.92
C TYR A 27 4.62 -7.36 -1.73
N ARG A 28 5.76 -8.05 -1.65
CA ARG A 28 6.69 -8.07 -0.47
C ARG A 28 6.11 -8.68 0.80
N PHE A 29 4.87 -9.17 0.74
CA PHE A 29 4.14 -9.80 1.84
C PHE A 29 3.68 -11.21 1.47
N GLU A 30 3.49 -12.07 2.46
CA GLU A 30 2.79 -13.35 2.28
C GLU A 30 1.29 -13.09 2.08
N GLU A 31 0.58 -14.03 1.46
CA GLU A 31 -0.86 -13.90 1.19
C GLU A 31 -1.68 -13.62 2.46
N ARG A 32 -1.42 -14.35 3.54
CA ARG A 32 -2.07 -14.13 4.85
C ARG A 32 -1.88 -12.71 5.38
N ASN A 33 -0.70 -12.11 5.13
CA ASN A 33 -0.41 -10.75 5.58
C ASN A 33 -1.19 -9.74 4.74
N VAL A 34 -1.31 -9.97 3.43
CA VAL A 34 -2.12 -9.11 2.55
C VAL A 34 -3.60 -9.16 2.93
N GLU A 35 -4.11 -10.34 3.26
CA GLU A 35 -5.48 -10.51 3.73
C GLU A 35 -5.72 -9.83 5.09
N TRP A 36 -4.78 -9.98 6.03
CA TRP A 36 -4.83 -9.28 7.31
C TRP A 36 -4.80 -7.76 7.12
N LEU A 37 -3.90 -7.24 6.28
CA LEU A 37 -3.82 -5.80 5.97
C LEU A 37 -5.13 -5.29 5.37
N GLY A 38 -5.69 -6.02 4.40
CA GLY A 38 -6.97 -5.66 3.79
C GLY A 38 -8.10 -5.58 4.82
N SER A 39 -8.21 -6.59 5.68
CA SER A 39 -9.21 -6.63 6.75
C SER A 39 -8.98 -5.53 7.79
N HIS A 40 -7.73 -5.33 8.20
CA HIS A 40 -7.36 -4.37 9.24
C HIS A 40 -7.58 -2.92 8.80
N PHE A 41 -7.18 -2.54 7.58
CA PHE A 41 -7.27 -1.16 7.13
C PHE A 41 -8.58 -0.83 6.41
N LEU A 42 -9.17 -1.78 5.69
CA LEU A 42 -10.32 -1.52 4.82
C LEU A 42 -11.64 -2.11 5.35
N GLY A 43 -11.58 -3.04 6.30
CA GLY A 43 -12.75 -3.76 6.82
C GLY A 43 -13.41 -4.66 5.77
N ASP A 44 -14.63 -5.11 6.05
CA ASP A 44 -15.41 -5.90 5.11
C ASP A 44 -16.06 -5.02 4.03
N SER A 45 -15.89 -5.41 2.76
CA SER A 45 -16.57 -4.75 1.65
C SER A 45 -17.98 -5.34 1.49
N HIS A 46 -19.00 -4.64 1.95
CA HIS A 46 -20.40 -5.01 1.71
C HIS A 46 -20.94 -4.66 0.30
N GLU A 47 -20.05 -4.27 -0.62
CA GLU A 47 -20.42 -3.90 -1.99
C GLU A 47 -20.85 -5.14 -2.79
N ARG A 48 -22.15 -5.21 -3.12
CA ARG A 48 -22.78 -6.36 -3.80
C ARG A 48 -22.82 -6.21 -5.32
N ARG A 49 -22.37 -5.08 -5.87
CA ARG A 49 -22.19 -4.93 -7.32
C ARG A 49 -21.10 -5.92 -7.77
N GLY A 50 -21.47 -6.92 -8.58
CA GLY A 50 -20.61 -8.06 -8.96
C GLY A 50 -19.26 -7.76 -9.65
N GLY A 51 -18.92 -6.49 -9.85
CA GLY A 51 -17.62 -6.03 -10.34
C GLY A 51 -16.78 -5.25 -9.33
N ALA A 52 -17.16 -5.19 -8.05
CA ALA A 52 -16.42 -4.46 -7.03
C ALA A 52 -15.21 -5.24 -6.50
N LEU A 53 -14.12 -4.54 -6.22
CA LEU A 53 -12.94 -5.13 -5.58
C LEU A 53 -13.24 -5.42 -4.10
N SER A 54 -12.89 -6.63 -3.65
CA SER A 54 -12.77 -6.98 -2.24
C SER A 54 -11.66 -6.21 -1.54
N SER A 55 -11.66 -6.20 -0.21
CA SER A 55 -10.62 -5.55 0.59
C SER A 55 -9.23 -6.14 0.34
N LYS A 56 -9.14 -7.47 0.16
CA LYS A 56 -7.91 -8.15 -0.24
C LYS A 56 -7.41 -7.67 -1.60
N GLU A 57 -8.28 -7.61 -2.61
CA GLU A 57 -7.89 -7.16 -3.96
C GLU A 57 -7.49 -5.68 -3.98
N ARG A 58 -8.16 -4.82 -3.21
CA ARG A 58 -7.76 -3.41 -3.07
C ARG A 58 -6.38 -3.29 -2.46
N MET A 59 -6.09 -4.08 -1.42
CA MET A 59 -4.78 -4.13 -0.80
C MET A 59 -3.70 -4.67 -1.75
N GLN A 60 -4.01 -5.68 -2.58
CA GLN A 60 -3.11 -6.17 -3.62
C GLN A 60 -2.77 -5.09 -4.65
N VAL A 61 -3.76 -4.35 -5.15
CA VAL A 61 -3.55 -3.23 -6.08
C VAL A 61 -2.61 -2.19 -5.45
N PHE A 62 -2.88 -1.81 -4.20
CA PHE A 62 -2.06 -0.86 -3.46
C PHE A 62 -0.62 -1.35 -3.28
N LEU A 63 -0.42 -2.56 -2.77
CA LEU A 63 0.90 -3.13 -2.52
C LEU A 63 1.70 -3.35 -3.80
N ARG A 64 1.03 -3.75 -4.91
CA ARG A 64 1.70 -3.89 -6.21
C ARG A 64 2.26 -2.56 -6.67
N TYR A 65 1.48 -1.48 -6.51
CA TYR A 65 1.93 -0.13 -6.83
C TYR A 65 3.08 0.34 -5.93
N MET A 66 3.01 0.06 -4.63
CA MET A 66 4.10 0.44 -3.69
C MET A 66 5.39 -0.36 -3.92
N GLY A 67 5.28 -1.61 -4.36
CA GLY A 67 6.43 -2.46 -4.68
C GLY A 67 7.12 -2.12 -6.01
N ASP A 68 6.41 -1.44 -6.92
CA ASP A 68 6.85 -1.10 -8.28
C ASP A 68 6.11 0.16 -8.80
N PRO A 69 6.44 1.35 -8.24
CA PRO A 69 5.75 2.59 -8.55
C PRO A 69 6.14 3.06 -9.96
N GLY A 70 5.20 3.03 -10.91
CA GLY A 70 5.45 3.56 -12.26
C GLY A 70 4.43 3.15 -13.33
N PHE A 71 3.70 2.05 -13.15
CA PHE A 71 2.87 1.48 -14.22
C PHE A 71 1.45 1.10 -13.76
N GLN A 72 0.60 2.10 -13.45
CA GLN A 72 -0.82 1.84 -13.11
C GLN A 72 -1.57 1.09 -14.22
N LYS A 73 -1.24 1.36 -15.50
CA LYS A 73 -1.80 0.64 -16.64
C LYS A 73 -1.40 -0.85 -16.63
N GLY A 74 -0.14 -1.15 -16.33
CA GLY A 74 0.35 -2.53 -16.20
C GLY A 74 -0.33 -3.29 -15.06
N ILE A 75 -0.49 -2.63 -13.90
CA ILE A 75 -1.23 -3.19 -12.77
C ILE A 75 -2.70 -3.47 -13.15
N GLY A 76 -3.33 -2.54 -13.87
CA GLY A 76 -4.69 -2.72 -14.39
C GLY A 76 -4.80 -3.90 -15.36
N GLU A 77 -3.81 -4.11 -16.24
CA GLU A 77 -3.77 -5.23 -17.17
C GLU A 77 -3.50 -6.58 -16.47
N GLU A 78 -2.69 -6.59 -15.41
CA GLU A 78 -2.39 -7.77 -14.57
C GLU A 78 -3.65 -8.23 -13.83
N ILE A 79 -4.32 -7.29 -13.14
CA ILE A 79 -5.47 -7.54 -12.26
C ILE A 79 -6.81 -7.53 -13.03
N LYS A 80 -6.79 -7.12 -14.32
CA LYS A 80 -7.95 -6.98 -15.22
C LYS A 80 -8.95 -5.91 -14.79
N ILE A 81 -8.44 -4.77 -14.29
CA ILE A 81 -9.23 -3.59 -13.93
C ILE A 81 -8.79 -2.36 -14.73
N ASP A 82 -9.67 -1.36 -14.80
CA ASP A 82 -9.36 -0.10 -15.47
C ASP A 82 -8.33 0.73 -14.66
N GLN A 83 -7.47 1.49 -15.35
CA GLN A 83 -6.46 2.32 -14.71
C GLN A 83 -7.07 3.37 -13.75
N SER A 84 -8.26 3.91 -14.06
CA SER A 84 -8.96 4.81 -13.13
C SER A 84 -9.39 4.11 -11.84
N THR A 85 -9.63 2.79 -11.90
CA THR A 85 -9.93 1.97 -10.71
C THR A 85 -8.67 1.75 -9.90
N VAL A 86 -7.52 1.52 -10.55
CA VAL A 86 -6.21 1.43 -9.87
C VAL A 86 -5.91 2.73 -9.13
N SER A 87 -6.00 3.87 -9.81
CA SER A 87 -5.74 5.20 -9.22
C SER A 87 -6.62 5.47 -8.00
N ARG A 88 -7.94 5.29 -8.12
CA ARG A 88 -8.88 5.49 -7.01
C ARG A 88 -8.62 4.53 -5.85
N THR A 89 -8.25 3.28 -6.16
CA THR A 89 -7.95 2.27 -5.14
C THR A 89 -6.70 2.66 -4.35
N ILE A 90 -5.63 3.09 -5.04
CA ILE A 90 -4.40 3.53 -4.37
C ILE A 90 -4.70 4.69 -3.42
N LEU A 91 -5.39 5.73 -3.89
CA LEU A 91 -5.74 6.88 -3.07
C LEU A 91 -6.59 6.47 -1.85
N HIS A 92 -7.60 5.63 -2.07
CA HIS A 92 -8.48 5.17 -1.00
C HIS A 92 -7.72 4.38 0.06
N VAL A 93 -6.86 3.42 -0.34
CA VAL A 93 -6.08 2.62 0.60
C VAL A 93 -5.06 3.50 1.35
N SER A 94 -4.41 4.45 0.67
CA SER A 94 -3.52 5.44 1.33
C SER A 94 -4.24 6.21 2.43
N GLN A 95 -5.45 6.71 2.16
CA GLN A 95 -6.24 7.45 3.15
C GLN A 95 -6.58 6.56 4.36
N LYS A 96 -6.99 5.31 4.13
CA LYS A 96 -7.29 4.36 5.21
C LYS A 96 -6.09 3.98 6.06
N ILE A 97 -4.90 3.93 5.48
CA ILE A 97 -3.66 3.74 6.23
C ILE A 97 -3.35 4.99 7.07
N LEU A 98 -3.49 6.19 6.48
CA LEU A 98 -3.25 7.46 7.17
C LEU A 98 -4.20 7.69 8.36
N GLU A 99 -5.46 7.27 8.25
CA GLU A 99 -6.44 7.31 9.36
C GLU A 99 -5.98 6.54 10.62
N LYS A 100 -5.02 5.63 10.49
CA LYS A 100 -4.46 4.84 11.59
C LYS A 100 -2.98 5.15 11.86
N ALA A 101 -2.41 6.16 11.20
CA ALA A 101 -0.98 6.41 11.26
C ALA A 101 -0.53 6.78 12.68
N ASP A 102 -1.36 7.48 13.43
CA ASP A 102 -1.16 7.85 14.84
C ASP A 102 -0.96 6.64 15.78
N LEU A 103 -1.57 5.49 15.47
CA LEU A 103 -1.38 4.27 16.26
C LEU A 103 0.04 3.70 16.12
N TRP A 104 0.68 3.91 14.97
CA TRP A 104 1.95 3.27 14.62
C TRP A 104 3.13 4.26 14.57
N ILE A 105 2.85 5.54 14.30
CA ILE A 105 3.82 6.61 14.14
C ILE A 105 3.64 7.59 15.31
N GLN A 106 4.44 7.39 16.35
CA GLN A 106 4.54 8.32 17.47
C GLN A 106 5.66 9.31 17.19
N LEU A 107 5.31 10.58 17.01
CA LEU A 107 6.32 11.63 16.88
C LEU A 107 6.97 11.86 18.25
N PRO A 108 8.32 11.94 18.32
CA PRO A 108 8.99 12.15 19.59
C PRO A 108 8.70 13.56 20.13
N THR A 109 8.54 13.66 21.44
CA THR A 109 8.43 14.95 22.12
C THR A 109 9.78 15.69 22.15
N GLU A 110 9.78 17.00 22.38
CA GLU A 110 11.02 17.78 22.53
C GLU A 110 11.94 17.20 23.63
N GLN A 111 11.35 16.72 24.72
CA GLN A 111 12.07 16.09 25.83
C GLN A 111 12.72 14.77 25.39
N THR A 112 11.99 13.95 24.63
CA THR A 112 12.53 12.72 24.04
C THR A 112 13.67 13.03 23.08
N ILE A 113 13.49 14.03 22.21
CA ILE A 113 14.52 14.48 21.26
C ILE A 113 15.79 14.91 21.98
N ALA A 114 15.68 15.74 23.02
CA ALA A 114 16.83 16.21 23.79
C ALA A 114 17.59 15.05 24.46
N ARG A 115 16.86 14.12 25.08
CA ARG A 115 17.43 12.94 25.73
C ARG A 115 18.17 12.03 24.73
N GLU A 116 17.56 11.74 23.58
CA GLU A 116 18.22 10.89 22.57
C GLU A 116 19.48 11.56 22.03
N LYS A 117 19.47 12.87 21.78
CA LYS A 117 20.68 13.62 21.36
C LYS A 117 21.84 13.46 22.34
N GLU A 118 21.55 13.57 23.63
CA GLU A 118 22.58 13.42 24.67
C GLU A 118 23.11 11.99 24.72
N LEU A 119 22.24 10.98 24.64
CA LEU A 119 22.64 9.57 24.62
C LEU A 119 23.52 9.24 23.42
N TRP A 120 23.16 9.70 22.23
CA TRP A 120 23.94 9.46 21.00
C TRP A 120 25.29 10.19 21.03
N GLN A 121 25.31 11.43 21.53
CA GLN A 121 26.56 12.17 21.71
C GLN A 121 27.49 11.47 22.70
N HIS A 122 26.98 11.04 23.86
CA HIS A 122 27.80 10.40 24.88
C HIS A 122 28.31 9.02 24.44
N LYS A 123 27.46 8.21 23.81
CA LYS A 123 27.78 6.82 23.48
C LYS A 123 28.57 6.67 22.17
N TYR A 124 28.32 7.54 21.19
CA TYR A 124 28.86 7.41 19.83
C TYR A 124 29.56 8.67 19.32
N GLN A 125 29.64 9.74 20.12
CA GLN A 125 30.17 11.05 19.71
C GLN A 125 29.48 11.61 18.47
N PHE A 126 28.20 11.26 18.28
CA PHE A 126 27.44 11.67 17.12
C PHE A 126 26.48 12.81 17.49
N PRO A 127 26.81 14.07 17.15
CA PRO A 127 26.05 15.22 17.62
C PRO A 127 24.68 15.29 16.94
N THR A 128 23.68 15.75 17.69
CA THR A 128 22.32 16.03 17.20
C THR A 128 21.54 14.82 16.65
N CYS A 129 22.08 13.61 16.79
CA CYS A 129 21.41 12.37 16.37
C CYS A 129 20.31 11.97 17.36
N ILE A 130 19.14 11.58 16.85
CA ILE A 130 18.01 11.12 17.66
C ILE A 130 17.69 9.64 17.44
N GLY A 131 18.44 8.96 16.58
CA GLY A 131 18.21 7.57 16.20
C GLY A 131 18.85 7.21 14.87
N ALA A 132 18.99 5.91 14.63
CA ALA A 132 19.38 5.37 13.33
C ALA A 132 18.13 4.88 12.58
N ILE A 133 18.04 5.20 11.29
CA ILE A 133 17.02 4.66 10.40
C ILE A 133 17.69 3.56 9.57
N ASP A 134 17.33 2.30 9.80
CA ASP A 134 17.75 1.19 8.94
C ASP A 134 16.87 1.16 7.68
N CYS A 135 17.19 2.02 6.71
CA CYS A 135 16.63 1.94 5.38
C CYS A 135 17.37 0.85 4.59
N LYS A 136 16.81 -0.36 4.47
CA LYS A 136 17.34 -1.31 3.48
C LYS A 136 17.20 -0.74 2.06
N LYS A 137 18.35 -0.30 1.53
CA LYS A 137 18.68 0.25 0.20
C LYS A 137 18.29 1.71 -0.07
N ILE A 138 19.13 2.63 0.40
CA ILE A 138 19.45 3.86 -0.36
C ILE A 138 20.91 3.74 -0.78
N LEU A 139 21.16 3.62 -2.08
CA LEU A 139 22.51 3.69 -2.63
C LEU A 139 22.88 5.17 -2.67
N VAL A 140 23.56 5.66 -1.64
CA VAL A 140 24.13 7.01 -1.65
C VAL A 140 25.38 6.96 -2.52
N HIS A 141 25.25 7.40 -3.78
CA HIS A 141 26.43 7.67 -4.60
C HIS A 141 27.12 8.92 -4.03
N ASN A 142 28.43 8.82 -3.78
CA ASN A 142 29.30 9.86 -3.21
C ASN A 142 28.92 11.27 -3.67
N ILE A 143 28.31 12.03 -2.77
CA ILE A 143 28.33 13.48 -2.82
C ILE A 143 29.62 13.84 -2.08
N PHE A 144 30.70 14.02 -2.83
CA PHE A 144 31.94 14.76 -2.54
C PHE A 144 33.06 14.15 -3.40
N ASN A 145 33.33 14.84 -4.52
CA ASN A 145 34.66 15.07 -5.07
C ASN A 145 34.58 16.34 -5.92
#